data_AF-A0A960HGG1-F1
#
_entry.id   AF-A0A960HGG1-F1
#
_cell.length_a   1.000
_cell.length_b   1.000
_cell.length_c   1.000
_cell.angle_alpha   90.00
_cell.angle_beta   90.00
_cell.angle_gamma   90.00
#
_symmetry.space_group_name_H-M   'P 1'
#
loop_
_entity.id
_entity.type
_entity.pdbx_description
1 polymer ?
#
loop_
_entity_poly.entity_id
_entity_poly.type
_entity_poly.pdbx_seq_one_letter_code
_entity_poly.pdbx_strand_id
1 'polypeptide(L)'
;MLHAPASLRGAVVICPPLGYEAVGSHTTLRRLAERLAAIGIACLRITYPGMGYGPADEPGTDQVPVWRAVIDEAAAEMRAMGAPWVGAVGLRFSATLAADATAAGQFDAVVAWDPVVNGRRYARAMKMLAAHTDRDSASEGVTLAGVEFAPATLAAMGKCSFQLPKGPPTLVLQRTEASIEAPLEEHGVPVVHIAGTAAMLDVDAELSVIPHEVVDHVTEWLDTQAPATPVAATVAPAAVTSTVHRTDVALRREAVRVGPSQLFALLTREDSRTPTRAVVFLNNGASFAIGPGGAWIDWAEEVARAGGLAVQMDFSGLGESPTVAGGAEQQVYSAVAAQNLRDMASYLRGVGISHITAVGLCSGALLALDGVVAGAAIDHVVAINARFDKPFIDARRVPRSAGPTNRYLAIPLSKSPLFPTLDKVPAWA
;
A
#
# COMPACT_ATOMS: atom_id res chain seq x y z
N MET A 1 -5.94 -3.50 6.64
CA MET A 1 -7.05 -2.54 6.44
C MET A 1 -8.37 -3.29 6.31
N LEU A 2 -9.35 -3.00 7.18
CA LEU A 2 -10.67 -3.66 7.15
C LEU A 2 -11.71 -2.78 6.44
N HIS A 3 -12.45 -3.37 5.49
CA HIS A 3 -13.62 -2.81 4.82
C HIS A 3 -14.85 -3.54 5.33
N ALA A 4 -15.59 -2.91 6.24
CA ALA A 4 -16.74 -3.53 6.89
C ALA A 4 -18.05 -3.18 6.17
N PRO A 5 -18.96 -4.16 5.96
CA PRO A 5 -20.28 -3.93 5.41
C PRO A 5 -21.25 -3.45 6.50
N ALA A 6 -22.42 -2.94 6.09
CA ALA A 6 -23.52 -2.65 7.02
C ALA A 6 -24.17 -3.93 7.59
N SER A 7 -24.16 -5.02 6.82
CA SER A 7 -24.67 -6.34 7.20
C SER A 7 -23.70 -7.42 6.75
N LEU A 8 -23.32 -8.34 7.64
CA LEU A 8 -22.23 -9.30 7.40
C LEU A 8 -22.77 -10.62 6.86
N ARG A 9 -22.48 -10.98 5.62
CA ARG A 9 -22.78 -12.30 5.02
C ARG A 9 -21.61 -13.28 5.14
N GLY A 10 -20.40 -12.75 5.13
CA GLY A 10 -19.14 -13.48 5.19
C GLY A 10 -17.97 -12.50 5.18
N ALA A 11 -16.75 -13.02 5.19
CA ALA A 11 -15.54 -12.22 5.10
C ALA A 11 -14.59 -12.76 4.04
N VAL A 12 -13.72 -11.90 3.52
CA VAL A 12 -12.64 -12.25 2.59
C VAL A 12 -11.35 -11.64 3.09
N VAL A 13 -10.30 -12.46 3.15
CA VAL A 13 -8.92 -11.99 3.36
C VAL A 13 -8.28 -11.77 1.99
N ILE A 14 -7.84 -10.55 1.72
CA ILE A 14 -7.15 -10.19 0.49
C ILE A 14 -5.65 -10.16 0.76
N CYS A 15 -4.92 -11.09 0.15
CA CYS A 15 -3.49 -11.26 0.25
C CYS A 15 -2.80 -10.58 -0.96
N PRO A 16 -2.19 -9.39 -0.78
CA PRO A 16 -1.58 -8.64 -1.87
C PRO A 16 -0.34 -9.36 -2.42
N PRO A 17 0.11 -9.08 -3.64
CA PRO A 17 1.37 -9.62 -4.15
C PRO A 17 2.56 -9.01 -3.38
N LEU A 18 3.78 -9.48 -3.66
CA LEU A 18 4.98 -9.06 -2.93
C LEU A 18 5.70 -7.90 -3.62
N GLY A 19 6.44 -7.11 -2.84
CA GLY A 19 7.33 -6.08 -3.37
C GLY A 19 6.62 -5.04 -4.22
N TYR A 20 7.21 -4.68 -5.37
CA TYR A 20 6.69 -3.63 -6.25
C TYR A 20 5.31 -3.94 -6.85
N GLU A 21 5.00 -5.23 -7.09
CA GLU A 21 3.68 -5.65 -7.58
C GLU A 21 2.55 -5.16 -6.63
N ALA A 22 2.85 -5.05 -5.32
CA ALA A 22 1.89 -4.56 -4.32
C ALA A 22 1.54 -3.08 -4.51
N VAL A 23 2.47 -2.29 -5.04
CA VAL A 23 2.26 -0.86 -5.30
C VAL A 23 1.28 -0.68 -6.47
N GLY A 24 1.54 -1.34 -7.59
CA GLY A 24 0.70 -1.27 -8.79
C GLY A 24 -0.72 -1.84 -8.57
N SER A 25 -0.85 -2.87 -7.74
CA SER A 25 -2.15 -3.51 -7.47
C SER A 25 -2.95 -2.89 -6.31
N HIS A 26 -2.36 -1.98 -5.53
CA HIS A 26 -2.97 -1.46 -4.30
C HIS A 26 -4.38 -0.91 -4.51
N THR A 27 -4.56 -0.01 -5.49
CA THR A 27 -5.85 0.61 -5.79
C THR A 27 -6.87 -0.42 -6.27
N THR A 28 -6.46 -1.36 -7.12
CA THR A 28 -7.32 -2.45 -7.60
C THR A 28 -7.82 -3.31 -6.44
N LEU A 29 -6.93 -3.71 -5.54
CA LEU A 29 -7.30 -4.52 -4.37
C LEU A 29 -8.18 -3.75 -3.38
N ARG A 30 -7.97 -2.43 -3.23
CA ARG A 30 -8.90 -1.56 -2.49
C ARG A 30 -10.29 -1.55 -3.15
N ARG A 31 -10.37 -1.37 -4.48
CA ARG A 31 -11.66 -1.38 -5.19
C ARG A 31 -12.38 -2.71 -5.08
N LEU A 32 -11.66 -3.83 -5.15
CA LEU A 32 -12.24 -5.13 -4.89
C LEU A 32 -12.83 -5.22 -3.47
N ALA A 33 -12.07 -4.77 -2.45
CA ALA A 33 -12.54 -4.76 -1.06
C ALA A 33 -13.81 -3.90 -0.86
N GLU A 34 -13.84 -2.70 -1.46
CA GLU A 34 -15.00 -1.80 -1.41
C GLU A 34 -16.25 -2.43 -2.06
N ARG A 35 -16.09 -3.10 -3.20
CA ARG A 35 -17.21 -3.77 -3.90
C ARG A 35 -17.76 -4.96 -3.13
N LEU A 36 -16.87 -5.78 -2.56
CA LEU A 36 -17.26 -6.89 -1.69
C LEU A 36 -18.00 -6.39 -0.44
N ALA A 37 -17.49 -5.33 0.20
CA ALA A 37 -18.16 -4.72 1.35
C ALA A 37 -19.55 -4.17 0.98
N ALA A 38 -19.72 -3.61 -0.22
CA ALA A 38 -21.01 -3.12 -0.70
C ALA A 38 -22.07 -4.23 -0.86
N ILE A 39 -21.67 -5.48 -1.09
CA ILE A 39 -22.58 -6.64 -1.19
C ILE A 39 -22.68 -7.47 0.09
N GLY A 40 -22.17 -6.95 1.21
CA GLY A 40 -22.27 -7.58 2.53
C GLY A 40 -21.11 -8.50 2.90
N ILE A 41 -20.01 -8.51 2.15
CA ILE A 41 -18.83 -9.34 2.43
C ILE A 41 -17.73 -8.45 3.02
N ALA A 42 -17.40 -8.63 4.30
CA ALA A 42 -16.29 -7.91 4.92
C ALA A 42 -14.96 -8.25 4.26
N CYS A 43 -14.06 -7.27 4.12
CA CYS A 43 -12.77 -7.50 3.48
C CYS A 43 -11.62 -7.02 4.34
N LEU A 44 -10.75 -7.93 4.76
CA LEU A 44 -9.48 -7.61 5.40
C LEU A 44 -8.35 -7.68 4.36
N ARG A 45 -7.84 -6.53 3.94
CA ARG A 45 -6.59 -6.44 3.17
C ARG A 45 -5.41 -6.51 4.15
N ILE A 46 -4.65 -7.59 4.08
CA ILE A 46 -3.46 -7.79 4.93
C ILE A 46 -2.27 -7.02 4.39
N THR A 47 -1.25 -6.88 5.21
CA THR A 47 0.05 -6.34 4.80
C THR A 47 1.12 -7.17 5.47
N TYR A 48 2.11 -7.61 4.71
CA TYR A 48 3.20 -8.42 5.24
C TYR A 48 4.24 -7.56 5.95
N PRO A 49 4.96 -8.09 6.94
CA PRO A 49 6.13 -7.43 7.51
C PRO A 49 7.15 -7.06 6.42
N GLY A 50 7.78 -5.89 6.59
CA GLY A 50 8.74 -5.33 5.62
C GLY A 50 8.10 -4.71 4.37
N MET A 51 6.76 -4.67 4.28
CA MET A 51 6.05 -4.17 3.10
C MET A 51 4.92 -3.22 3.49
N GLY A 52 4.59 -2.27 2.61
CA GLY A 52 3.41 -1.41 2.77
C GLY A 52 3.38 -0.67 4.11
N TYR A 53 2.24 -0.73 4.81
CA TYR A 53 2.07 -0.22 6.18
C TYR A 53 2.41 -1.25 7.26
N GLY A 54 2.99 -2.38 6.90
CA GLY A 54 3.36 -3.46 7.82
C GLY A 54 4.43 -3.01 8.81
N PRO A 55 4.61 -3.75 9.92
CA PRO A 55 5.80 -3.58 10.74
C PRO A 55 7.04 -3.94 9.90
N ALA A 56 8.21 -3.38 10.21
CA ALA A 56 9.42 -3.83 9.54
C ALA A 56 9.70 -5.30 9.88
N ASP A 57 10.29 -6.04 8.96
CA ASP A 57 10.66 -7.45 9.12
C ASP A 57 11.96 -7.60 9.92
N GLU A 58 12.41 -8.85 10.09
CA GLU A 58 13.71 -9.18 10.67
C GLU A 58 14.71 -9.43 9.53
N PRO A 59 15.71 -8.55 9.34
CA PRO A 59 16.63 -8.65 8.21
C PRO A 59 17.35 -10.00 8.12
N GLY A 60 17.53 -10.51 6.91
CA GLY A 60 18.29 -11.74 6.64
C GLY A 60 17.56 -13.05 6.97
N THR A 61 16.34 -13.00 7.51
CA THR A 61 15.57 -14.20 7.89
C THR A 61 14.70 -14.72 6.75
N ASP A 62 14.11 -15.91 6.94
CA ASP A 62 13.10 -16.49 6.05
C ASP A 62 11.72 -15.93 6.38
N GLN A 63 11.19 -15.12 5.47
CA GLN A 63 9.90 -14.45 5.64
C GLN A 63 8.71 -15.31 5.20
N VAL A 64 8.91 -16.43 4.48
CA VAL A 64 7.78 -17.24 3.98
C VAL A 64 6.90 -17.81 5.11
N PRO A 65 7.46 -18.38 6.20
CA PRO A 65 6.66 -18.81 7.35
C PRO A 65 5.91 -17.65 8.01
N VAL A 66 6.51 -16.47 8.07
CA VAL A 66 5.88 -15.27 8.64
C VAL A 66 4.69 -14.83 7.79
N TRP A 67 4.82 -14.81 6.46
CA TRP A 67 3.72 -14.47 5.57
C TRP A 67 2.55 -15.46 5.67
N ARG A 68 2.84 -16.77 5.81
CA ARG A 68 1.80 -17.78 6.05
C ARG A 68 1.08 -17.55 7.38
N ALA A 69 1.82 -17.28 8.44
CA ALA A 69 1.24 -16.97 9.75
C ALA A 69 0.30 -15.75 9.68
N VAL A 70 0.69 -14.68 8.96
CA VAL A 70 -0.17 -13.50 8.76
C VAL A 70 -1.48 -13.86 8.04
N ILE A 71 -1.43 -14.74 7.04
CA ILE A 71 -2.63 -15.21 6.32
C ILE A 71 -3.55 -15.99 7.26
N ASP A 72 -2.98 -16.91 8.04
CA ASP A 72 -3.74 -17.75 8.97
C ASP A 72 -4.35 -16.91 10.11
N GLU A 73 -3.59 -15.97 10.67
CA GLU A 73 -4.05 -15.03 11.69
C GLU A 73 -5.19 -14.14 11.17
N ALA A 74 -5.09 -13.65 9.94
CA ALA A 74 -6.15 -12.87 9.33
C ALA A 74 -7.44 -13.69 9.14
N ALA A 75 -7.34 -14.96 8.77
CA ALA A 75 -8.48 -15.86 8.69
C ALA A 75 -9.13 -16.08 10.06
N ALA A 76 -8.31 -16.28 11.10
CA ALA A 76 -8.77 -16.42 12.47
C ALA A 76 -9.46 -15.14 12.99
N GLU A 77 -8.91 -13.96 12.68
CA GLU A 77 -9.48 -12.66 13.04
C GLU A 77 -10.86 -12.45 12.38
N MET A 78 -11.01 -12.80 11.11
CA MET A 78 -12.29 -12.73 10.40
C MET A 78 -13.34 -13.68 11.00
N ARG A 79 -12.94 -14.88 11.45
CA ARG A 79 -13.86 -15.76 12.19
C ARG A 79 -14.21 -15.19 13.56
N ALA A 80 -13.24 -14.63 14.28
CA ALA A 80 -13.43 -14.07 15.61
C ALA A 80 -14.36 -12.84 15.62
N MET A 81 -14.40 -12.05 14.53
CA MET A 81 -15.37 -10.96 14.38
C MET A 81 -16.80 -11.45 14.07
N GLY A 82 -17.01 -12.76 13.95
CA GLY A 82 -18.32 -13.40 13.75
C GLY A 82 -18.65 -13.70 12.28
N ALA A 83 -17.68 -13.70 11.37
CA ALA A 83 -17.95 -14.09 9.99
C ALA A 83 -18.30 -15.60 9.92
N PRO A 84 -19.48 -15.96 9.38
CA PRO A 84 -19.91 -17.37 9.30
C PRO A 84 -19.20 -18.15 8.19
N TRP A 85 -18.48 -17.44 7.34
CA TRP A 85 -17.77 -17.94 6.16
C TRP A 85 -16.59 -17.00 5.89
N VAL A 86 -15.42 -17.54 5.59
CA VAL A 86 -14.19 -16.78 5.31
C VAL A 86 -13.53 -17.30 4.03
N GLY A 87 -13.55 -16.50 2.98
CA GLY A 87 -12.81 -16.73 1.74
C GLY A 87 -11.45 -16.03 1.72
N ALA A 88 -10.65 -16.34 0.69
CA ALA A 88 -9.41 -15.64 0.40
C ALA A 88 -9.33 -15.19 -1.06
N VAL A 89 -8.65 -14.06 -1.30
CA VAL A 89 -8.18 -13.65 -2.62
C VAL A 89 -6.68 -13.44 -2.51
N GLY A 90 -5.89 -14.27 -3.18
CA GLY A 90 -4.45 -14.05 -3.28
C GLY A 90 -4.06 -13.66 -4.70
N LEU A 91 -3.11 -12.75 -4.82
CA LEU A 91 -2.55 -12.29 -6.10
C LEU A 91 -1.06 -12.67 -6.21
N ARG A 92 -0.64 -13.19 -7.38
CA ARG A 92 0.75 -13.63 -7.65
C ARG A 92 1.25 -14.63 -6.61
N PHE A 93 2.40 -14.38 -5.98
CA PHE A 93 2.96 -15.30 -4.98
C PHE A 93 2.02 -15.54 -3.79
N SER A 94 1.23 -14.53 -3.41
CA SER A 94 0.24 -14.67 -2.34
C SER A 94 -0.96 -15.51 -2.73
N ALA A 95 -1.26 -15.67 -4.02
CA ALA A 95 -2.25 -16.64 -4.49
C ALA A 95 -1.81 -18.08 -4.17
N THR A 96 -0.52 -18.36 -4.34
CA THR A 96 0.10 -19.65 -4.01
C THR A 96 0.04 -19.92 -2.51
N LEU A 97 0.37 -18.92 -1.68
CA LEU A 97 0.29 -19.07 -0.22
C LEU A 97 -1.16 -19.20 0.28
N ALA A 98 -2.10 -18.43 -0.27
CA ALA A 98 -3.52 -18.50 0.08
C ALA A 98 -4.14 -19.85 -0.30
N ALA A 99 -3.75 -20.43 -1.44
CA ALA A 99 -4.16 -21.77 -1.83
C ALA A 99 -3.67 -22.83 -0.84
N ASP A 100 -2.41 -22.76 -0.39
CA ASP A 100 -1.89 -23.67 0.63
C ASP A 100 -2.64 -23.54 1.97
N ALA A 101 -2.90 -22.31 2.43
CA ALA A 101 -3.68 -22.05 3.64
C ALA A 101 -5.12 -22.59 3.51
N THR A 102 -5.72 -22.47 2.32
CA THR A 102 -7.03 -23.04 2.01
C THR A 102 -7.02 -24.57 2.09
N ALA A 103 -5.99 -25.21 1.53
CA ALA A 103 -5.81 -26.66 1.63
C ALA A 103 -5.61 -27.12 3.09
N ALA A 104 -5.07 -26.26 3.95
CA ALA A 104 -4.95 -26.47 5.39
C ALA A 104 -6.24 -26.18 6.18
N GLY A 105 -7.33 -25.81 5.51
CA GLY A 105 -8.65 -25.56 6.11
C GLY A 105 -8.85 -24.15 6.68
N GLN A 106 -7.97 -23.20 6.34
CA GLN A 106 -8.10 -21.82 6.83
C GLN A 106 -9.16 -21.01 6.10
N PHE A 107 -9.56 -21.43 4.90
CA PHE A 107 -10.55 -20.71 4.10
C PHE A 107 -11.60 -21.65 3.53
N ASP A 108 -12.82 -21.13 3.43
CA ASP A 108 -13.98 -21.83 2.90
C ASP A 108 -14.05 -21.75 1.37
N ALA A 109 -13.35 -20.79 0.75
CA ALA A 109 -13.13 -20.69 -0.68
C ALA A 109 -11.88 -19.83 -0.99
N VAL A 110 -11.29 -19.98 -2.17
CA VAL A 110 -10.15 -19.15 -2.58
C VAL A 110 -10.20 -18.72 -4.04
N VAL A 111 -9.83 -17.46 -4.28
CA VAL A 111 -9.49 -16.93 -5.59
C VAL A 111 -7.97 -16.87 -5.69
N ALA A 112 -7.42 -17.73 -6.54
CA ALA A 112 -6.01 -17.70 -6.93
C ALA A 112 -5.86 -16.83 -8.18
N TRP A 113 -5.60 -15.54 -7.99
CA TRP A 113 -5.43 -14.59 -9.08
C TRP A 113 -3.97 -14.58 -9.55
N ASP A 114 -3.78 -15.07 -10.77
CA ASP A 114 -2.52 -15.13 -11.49
C ASP A 114 -1.38 -15.75 -10.66
N PRO A 115 -1.59 -16.96 -10.11
CA PRO A 115 -0.70 -17.53 -9.11
C PRO A 115 0.70 -17.82 -9.65
N VAL A 116 1.69 -17.73 -8.77
CA VAL A 116 3.04 -18.22 -9.06
C VAL A 116 3.02 -19.75 -9.06
N VAL A 117 3.17 -20.33 -10.25
CA VAL A 117 3.05 -21.77 -10.45
C VAL A 117 4.29 -22.49 -9.93
N ASN A 118 5.48 -21.92 -10.18
CA ASN A 118 6.76 -22.49 -9.79
C ASN A 118 7.63 -21.44 -9.08
N GLY A 119 7.77 -21.56 -7.76
CA GLY A 119 8.51 -20.60 -6.95
C GLY A 119 10.00 -20.51 -7.29
N ARG A 120 10.63 -21.59 -7.78
CA ARG A 120 12.05 -21.53 -8.24
C ARG A 120 12.19 -20.62 -9.46
N ARG A 121 11.26 -20.74 -10.41
CA ARG A 121 11.24 -19.90 -11.61
C ARG A 121 10.98 -18.44 -11.24
N TYR A 122 10.02 -18.19 -10.36
CA TYR A 122 9.70 -16.85 -9.88
C TYR A 122 10.85 -16.20 -9.11
N ALA A 123 11.45 -16.90 -8.13
CA ALA A 123 12.62 -16.39 -7.38
C ALA A 123 13.82 -16.11 -8.32
N ARG A 124 14.04 -16.94 -9.34
CA ARG A 124 15.05 -16.68 -10.37
C ARG A 124 14.71 -15.44 -11.20
N ALA A 125 13.46 -15.26 -11.60
CA ALA A 125 13.02 -14.07 -12.33
C ALA A 125 13.26 -12.81 -11.49
N MET A 126 12.88 -12.80 -10.21
CA MET A 126 13.15 -11.69 -9.29
C MET A 126 14.64 -11.34 -9.22
N LYS A 127 15.52 -12.35 -9.12
CA LYS A 127 16.98 -12.15 -9.18
C LYS A 127 17.44 -11.49 -10.47
N MET A 128 16.89 -11.92 -11.60
CA MET A 128 17.23 -11.31 -12.89
C MET A 128 16.74 -9.87 -12.99
N LEU A 129 15.52 -9.56 -12.54
CA LEU A 129 15.02 -8.18 -12.53
C LEU A 129 15.88 -7.27 -11.65
N ALA A 130 16.24 -7.73 -10.45
CA ALA A 130 17.08 -6.95 -9.53
C ALA A 130 18.48 -6.64 -10.10
N ALA A 131 19.08 -7.59 -10.83
CA ALA A 131 20.38 -7.38 -11.48
C ALA A 131 20.36 -6.31 -12.59
N HIS A 132 19.18 -5.99 -13.15
CA HIS A 132 19.05 -4.91 -14.13
C HIS A 132 18.94 -3.53 -13.46
N THR A 133 18.46 -3.48 -12.23
CA THR A 133 18.27 -2.24 -11.45
C THR A 133 19.45 -1.89 -10.58
N ASP A 134 20.21 -2.88 -10.09
CA ASP A 134 21.31 -2.69 -9.16
C ASP A 134 22.61 -3.31 -9.71
N ARG A 135 23.43 -2.46 -10.38
CA ARG A 135 24.67 -2.91 -11.05
C ARG A 135 25.84 -3.15 -10.08
N ASP A 136 25.72 -2.71 -8.82
CA ASP A 136 26.83 -2.66 -7.85
C ASP A 136 26.60 -3.53 -6.59
N SER A 137 25.46 -4.23 -6.45
CA SER A 137 25.23 -5.07 -5.26
C SER A 137 25.96 -6.42 -5.33
N ALA A 138 26.83 -6.67 -4.34
CA ALA A 138 27.53 -7.94 -4.14
C ALA A 138 26.79 -8.90 -3.18
N SER A 139 25.55 -8.60 -2.81
CA SER A 139 24.76 -9.41 -1.86
C SER A 139 24.14 -10.63 -2.54
N GLU A 140 24.06 -11.77 -1.84
CA GLU A 140 23.33 -12.95 -2.32
C GLU A 140 21.79 -12.73 -2.33
N GLY A 141 21.31 -11.71 -1.62
CA GLY A 141 19.91 -11.25 -1.61
C GLY A 141 19.59 -10.33 -2.77
N VAL A 142 18.33 -9.89 -2.89
CA VAL A 142 17.92 -8.97 -3.96
C VAL A 142 17.09 -7.83 -3.42
N THR A 143 17.31 -6.63 -3.96
CA THR A 143 16.45 -5.48 -3.71
C THR A 143 15.64 -5.20 -4.97
N LEU A 144 14.32 -5.28 -4.88
CA LEU A 144 13.42 -5.00 -5.99
C LEU A 144 12.54 -3.80 -5.63
N ALA A 145 12.73 -2.69 -6.34
CA ALA A 145 12.05 -1.41 -6.09
C ALA A 145 12.09 -0.95 -4.62
N GLY A 146 13.21 -1.20 -3.95
CA GLY A 146 13.45 -0.81 -2.55
C GLY A 146 12.96 -1.82 -1.51
N VAL A 147 12.39 -2.96 -1.91
CA VAL A 147 12.07 -4.06 -0.99
C VAL A 147 13.16 -5.12 -1.05
N GLU A 148 13.76 -5.43 0.10
CA GLU A 148 14.81 -6.44 0.23
C GLU A 148 14.20 -7.85 0.35
N PHE A 149 14.77 -8.80 -0.37
CA PHE A 149 14.49 -10.23 -0.25
C PHE A 149 15.79 -10.96 0.09
N ALA A 150 15.89 -11.40 1.34
CA ALA A 150 17.03 -12.15 1.84
C ALA A 150 17.23 -13.48 1.07
N PRO A 151 18.47 -14.01 0.98
CA PRO A 151 18.74 -15.31 0.37
C PRO A 151 17.89 -16.44 0.93
N ALA A 152 17.69 -16.46 2.26
CA ALA A 152 16.85 -17.44 2.95
C ALA A 152 15.40 -17.38 2.46
N THR A 153 14.84 -16.18 2.34
CA THR A 153 13.49 -15.95 1.81
C THR A 153 13.39 -16.42 0.35
N LEU A 154 14.33 -16.06 -0.52
CA LEU A 154 14.32 -16.51 -1.93
C LEU A 154 14.42 -18.04 -2.06
N ALA A 155 15.24 -18.67 -1.21
CA ALA A 155 15.36 -20.13 -1.18
C ALA A 155 14.06 -20.80 -0.70
N ALA A 156 13.37 -20.22 0.29
CA ALA A 156 12.09 -20.70 0.78
C ALA A 156 10.95 -20.49 -0.24
N MET A 157 10.93 -19.34 -0.91
CA MET A 157 10.02 -19.08 -2.05
C MET A 157 10.24 -20.13 -3.14
N GLY A 158 11.50 -20.50 -3.41
CA GLY A 158 11.86 -21.57 -4.33
C GLY A 158 11.27 -22.94 -3.99
N LYS A 159 10.83 -23.18 -2.75
CA LYS A 159 10.19 -24.44 -2.33
C LYS A 159 8.66 -24.42 -2.50
N CYS A 160 8.09 -23.26 -2.82
CA CYS A 160 6.65 -23.10 -3.00
C CYS A 160 6.26 -23.31 -4.47
N SER A 161 5.13 -23.98 -4.70
CA SER A 161 4.52 -24.14 -6.02
C SER A 161 3.00 -24.12 -5.85
N PHE A 162 2.27 -23.54 -6.79
CA PHE A 162 0.82 -23.54 -6.74
C PHE A 162 0.29 -24.97 -6.82
N GLN A 163 -0.62 -25.32 -5.91
CA GLN A 163 -1.38 -26.56 -5.92
C GLN A 163 -2.86 -26.22 -5.77
N LEU A 164 -3.70 -26.82 -6.62
CA LEU A 164 -5.15 -26.63 -6.51
C LEU A 164 -5.65 -27.26 -5.20
N PRO A 165 -6.27 -26.49 -4.28
CA PRO A 165 -6.79 -27.04 -3.04
C PRO A 165 -7.88 -28.07 -3.30
N LYS A 166 -7.90 -29.14 -2.49
CA LYS A 166 -8.95 -30.17 -2.56
C LYS A 166 -10.05 -29.84 -1.54
N GLY A 167 -11.30 -29.76 -2.01
CA GLY A 167 -12.48 -29.57 -1.15
C GLY A 167 -13.11 -28.19 -1.31
N PRO A 168 -12.49 -27.11 -0.82
CA PRO A 168 -13.04 -25.75 -0.94
C PRO A 168 -13.18 -25.31 -2.41
N PRO A 169 -14.28 -24.62 -2.77
CA PRO A 169 -14.40 -23.95 -4.07
C PRO A 169 -13.19 -23.07 -4.35
N THR A 170 -12.61 -23.24 -5.53
CA THR A 170 -11.43 -22.49 -5.95
C THR A 170 -11.65 -21.90 -7.34
N LEU A 171 -11.48 -20.58 -7.47
CA LEU A 171 -11.38 -19.89 -8.75
C LEU A 171 -9.92 -19.63 -9.05
N VAL A 172 -9.44 -20.14 -10.18
CA VAL A 172 -8.09 -19.82 -10.69
C VAL A 172 -8.24 -18.87 -11.85
N LEU A 173 -7.71 -17.66 -11.69
CA LEU A 173 -7.65 -16.67 -12.76
C LEU A 173 -6.24 -16.60 -13.32
N GLN A 174 -6.08 -16.65 -14.63
CA GLN A 174 -4.81 -16.30 -15.28
C GLN A 174 -5.04 -15.18 -16.28
N ARG A 175 -4.00 -14.36 -16.44
CA ARG A 175 -4.00 -13.28 -17.43
C ARG A 175 -3.87 -13.87 -18.83
N THR A 176 -4.54 -13.26 -19.82
CA THR A 176 -4.39 -13.64 -21.25
C THR A 176 -3.07 -13.17 -21.85
N GLU A 177 -2.49 -12.13 -21.26
CA GLU A 177 -1.26 -11.50 -21.70
C GLU A 177 -0.05 -12.40 -21.41
N ALA A 178 1.07 -12.13 -22.09
CA ALA A 178 2.29 -12.90 -21.90
C ALA A 178 2.74 -12.86 -20.43
N SER A 179 2.97 -14.04 -19.85
CA SER A 179 3.42 -14.21 -18.47
C SER A 179 4.61 -15.16 -18.43
N ILE A 180 5.43 -15.01 -17.39
CA ILE A 180 6.47 -16.00 -17.09
C ILE A 180 5.90 -17.28 -16.48
N GLU A 181 4.63 -17.30 -16.09
CA GLU A 181 4.00 -18.51 -15.55
C GLU A 181 3.59 -19.47 -16.68
N ALA A 182 3.66 -20.77 -16.42
CA ALA A 182 3.17 -21.76 -17.37
C ALA A 182 1.62 -21.81 -17.33
N PRO A 183 0.96 -22.14 -18.46
CA PRO A 183 -0.48 -22.41 -18.46
C PRO A 183 -0.82 -23.51 -17.44
N LEU A 184 -1.76 -23.24 -16.54
CA LEU A 184 -2.11 -24.17 -15.47
C LEU A 184 -2.99 -25.32 -15.98
N GLU A 185 -3.64 -25.17 -17.14
CA GLU A 185 -4.46 -26.21 -17.75
C GLU A 185 -3.65 -27.40 -18.23
N GLU A 186 -2.39 -27.19 -18.60
CA GLU A 186 -1.46 -28.28 -18.91
C GLU A 186 -1.24 -29.21 -17.70
N HIS A 187 -1.59 -28.73 -16.49
CA HIS A 187 -1.51 -29.47 -15.23
C HIS A 187 -2.90 -29.89 -14.71
N GLY A 188 -3.93 -29.83 -15.56
CA GLY A 188 -5.30 -30.28 -15.23
C GLY A 188 -6.07 -29.35 -14.27
N VAL A 189 -5.59 -28.12 -14.08
CA VAL A 189 -6.28 -27.10 -13.26
C VAL A 189 -7.26 -26.34 -14.16
N PRO A 190 -8.56 -26.25 -13.82
CA PRO A 190 -9.51 -25.38 -14.52
C PRO A 190 -9.13 -23.91 -14.29
N VAL A 191 -9.00 -23.14 -15.39
CA VAL A 191 -8.58 -21.74 -15.36
C VAL A 191 -9.60 -20.88 -16.10
N VAL A 192 -9.90 -19.70 -15.55
CA VAL A 192 -10.61 -18.64 -16.26
C VAL A 192 -9.59 -17.59 -16.71
N HIS A 193 -9.61 -17.25 -17.99
CA HIS A 193 -8.69 -16.27 -18.57
C HIS A 193 -9.37 -14.93 -18.75
N ILE A 194 -8.78 -13.88 -18.15
CA ILE A 194 -9.27 -12.50 -18.25
C ILE A 194 -8.08 -11.56 -18.46
N ALA A 195 -8.22 -10.59 -19.36
CA ALA A 195 -7.18 -9.60 -19.63
C ALA A 195 -7.09 -8.51 -18.54
N GLY A 196 -6.00 -7.76 -18.54
CA GLY A 196 -5.81 -6.53 -17.77
C GLY A 196 -4.84 -6.65 -16.59
N THR A 197 -4.49 -7.87 -16.16
CA THR A 197 -3.54 -8.06 -15.05
C THR A 197 -2.14 -7.56 -15.42
N ALA A 198 -1.70 -7.67 -16.68
CA ALA A 198 -0.41 -7.15 -17.11
C ALA A 198 -0.39 -5.61 -17.11
N ALA A 199 -1.48 -4.97 -17.53
CA ALA A 199 -1.62 -3.50 -17.47
C ALA A 199 -1.68 -2.96 -16.03
N MET A 200 -1.90 -3.83 -15.04
CA MET A 200 -1.84 -3.49 -13.62
C MET A 200 -0.46 -3.73 -13.00
N LEU A 201 0.21 -4.83 -13.36
CA LEU A 201 1.42 -5.30 -12.66
C LEU A 201 2.73 -5.10 -13.42
N ASP A 202 2.70 -5.14 -14.76
CA ASP A 202 3.92 -5.19 -15.59
C ASP A 202 4.29 -3.80 -16.13
N VAL A 203 3.68 -2.75 -15.58
CA VAL A 203 3.92 -1.35 -15.90
C VAL A 203 4.37 -0.60 -14.64
N ASP A 204 4.92 0.59 -14.82
CA ASP A 204 5.19 1.48 -13.69
C ASP A 204 3.91 1.76 -12.91
N ALA A 205 3.98 1.84 -11.58
CA ALA A 205 2.79 2.03 -10.74
C ALA A 205 2.00 3.32 -11.09
N GLU A 206 2.66 4.33 -11.67
CA GLU A 206 2.03 5.55 -12.17
C GLU A 206 1.14 5.33 -13.41
N LEU A 207 1.36 4.24 -14.14
CA LEU A 207 0.63 3.84 -15.35
C LEU A 207 -0.30 2.64 -15.10
N SER A 208 -0.31 2.10 -13.88
CA SER A 208 -1.18 0.98 -13.50
C SER A 208 -2.64 1.34 -13.74
N VAL A 209 -3.39 0.39 -14.31
CA VAL A 209 -4.82 0.50 -14.58
C VAL A 209 -5.57 -0.54 -13.74
N ILE A 210 -6.76 -0.17 -13.28
CA ILE A 210 -7.67 -1.10 -12.59
C ILE A 210 -8.33 -2.02 -13.63
N PRO A 211 -8.10 -3.34 -13.60
CA PRO A 211 -8.77 -4.29 -14.48
C PRO A 211 -10.20 -4.55 -13.98
N HIS A 212 -11.13 -3.67 -14.34
CA HIS A 212 -12.52 -3.71 -13.87
C HIS A 212 -13.22 -5.05 -14.13
N GLU A 213 -13.00 -5.66 -15.30
CA GLU A 213 -13.58 -6.97 -15.63
C GLU A 213 -13.13 -8.07 -14.67
N VAL A 214 -11.85 -8.07 -14.28
CA VAL A 214 -11.33 -9.02 -13.29
C VAL A 214 -11.97 -8.76 -11.92
N VAL A 215 -12.02 -7.50 -11.49
CA VAL A 215 -12.64 -7.12 -10.21
C VAL A 215 -14.11 -7.53 -10.15
N ASP A 216 -14.85 -7.30 -11.24
CA ASP A 216 -16.27 -7.65 -11.36
C ASP A 216 -16.45 -9.17 -11.28
N HIS A 217 -15.68 -9.93 -12.06
CA HIS A 217 -15.73 -11.38 -12.07
C HIS A 217 -15.39 -12.01 -10.72
N VAL A 218 -14.34 -11.52 -10.04
CA VAL A 218 -13.96 -11.97 -8.70
C VAL A 218 -15.08 -11.66 -7.69
N THR A 219 -15.68 -10.48 -7.77
CA THR A 219 -16.78 -10.07 -6.88
C THR A 219 -18.00 -10.97 -7.08
N GLU A 220 -18.41 -11.19 -8.33
CA GLU A 220 -19.54 -12.04 -8.69
C GLU A 220 -19.32 -13.48 -8.24
N TRP A 221 -18.14 -14.04 -8.49
CA TRP A 221 -17.84 -15.40 -8.06
C TRP A 221 -17.91 -15.52 -6.53
N LEU A 222 -17.28 -14.61 -5.77
CA LEU A 222 -17.33 -14.64 -4.30
C LEU A 222 -18.75 -14.46 -3.76
N ASP A 223 -19.59 -13.66 -4.41
CA ASP A 223 -20.99 -13.49 -4.04
C ASP A 223 -21.76 -14.81 -4.11
N THR A 224 -21.48 -15.66 -5.11
CA THR A 224 -22.09 -17.00 -5.23
C THR A 224 -21.60 -18.00 -4.18
N GLN A 225 -20.41 -17.79 -3.61
CA GLN A 225 -19.84 -18.68 -2.60
C GLN A 225 -20.26 -18.29 -1.17
N ALA A 226 -20.39 -17.00 -0.92
CA ALA A 226 -20.74 -16.50 0.41
C ALA A 226 -22.22 -16.79 0.76
N PRO A 227 -22.55 -17.04 2.04
CA PRO A 227 -23.93 -17.22 2.49
C PRO A 227 -24.87 -16.09 2.04
N ALA A 228 -26.07 -16.43 1.59
CA ALA A 228 -27.06 -15.43 1.15
C ALA A 228 -27.67 -14.62 2.31
N THR A 229 -27.78 -15.22 3.50
CA THR A 229 -28.43 -14.59 4.65
C THR A 229 -27.39 -13.87 5.51
N PRO A 230 -27.51 -12.55 5.74
CA PRO A 230 -26.61 -11.84 6.63
C PRO A 230 -26.80 -12.26 8.08
N VAL A 231 -25.71 -12.23 8.85
CA VAL A 231 -25.68 -12.27 10.31
C VAL A 231 -25.42 -10.87 10.86
N ALA A 232 -25.86 -10.63 12.09
CA ALA A 232 -25.49 -9.42 12.81
C ALA A 232 -23.98 -9.47 13.08
N ALA A 233 -23.23 -8.47 12.61
CA ALA A 233 -21.83 -8.36 12.95
C ALA A 233 -21.69 -8.16 14.47
N THR A 234 -20.91 -9.01 15.13
CA THR A 234 -20.68 -8.93 16.57
C THR A 234 -19.72 -7.80 16.97
N VAL A 235 -18.97 -7.25 16.01
CA VAL A 235 -17.95 -6.23 16.25
C VAL A 235 -18.15 -5.09 15.26
N ALA A 236 -18.44 -3.88 15.77
CA ALA A 236 -18.35 -2.67 14.98
C ALA A 236 -16.87 -2.44 14.61
N PRO A 237 -16.53 -1.99 13.39
CA PRO A 237 -15.14 -1.65 13.07
C PRO A 237 -14.68 -0.53 14.01
N ALA A 238 -13.91 -0.88 15.03
CA ALA A 238 -13.29 0.08 15.92
C ALA A 238 -12.19 0.83 15.13
N ALA A 239 -11.87 2.05 15.54
CA ALA A 239 -10.67 2.73 15.07
C ALA A 239 -9.46 1.80 15.32
N VAL A 240 -8.83 1.32 14.25
CA VAL A 240 -7.72 0.37 14.35
C VAL A 240 -6.50 1.15 14.81
N THR A 241 -6.24 1.07 16.12
CA THR A 241 -4.98 1.51 16.72
C THR A 241 -4.08 0.28 16.84
N SER A 242 -2.86 0.35 16.34
CA SER A 242 -1.84 -0.66 16.61
C SER A 242 -0.67 -0.04 17.37
N THR A 243 -0.24 -0.71 18.44
CA THR A 243 0.99 -0.36 19.14
C THR A 243 2.09 -1.26 18.62
N VAL A 244 3.15 -0.64 18.10
CA VAL A 244 4.34 -1.33 17.59
C VAL A 244 5.46 -1.09 18.59
N HIS A 245 5.88 -2.15 19.29
CA HIS A 245 7.05 -2.10 20.17
C HIS A 245 8.30 -2.38 19.34
N ARG A 246 9.18 -1.38 19.22
CA ARG A 246 10.49 -1.52 18.58
C ARG A 246 11.48 -0.79 19.46
N THR A 247 12.45 -1.52 20.05
CA THR A 247 13.58 -0.96 20.83
C THR A 247 13.17 0.10 21.87
N ASP A 248 12.94 -0.33 23.10
CA ASP A 248 12.75 0.44 24.35
C ASP A 248 11.62 1.49 24.39
N VAL A 249 11.01 1.81 23.24
CA VAL A 249 10.01 2.86 23.06
C VAL A 249 8.75 2.25 22.41
N ALA A 250 7.60 2.52 23.00
CA ALA A 250 6.31 2.14 22.44
C ALA A 250 5.87 3.19 21.41
N LEU A 251 5.91 2.82 20.13
CA LEU A 251 5.36 3.63 19.05
C LEU A 251 3.90 3.23 18.82
N ARG A 252 3.04 4.22 18.69
CA ARG A 252 1.64 4.04 18.35
C ARG A 252 1.39 4.49 16.92
N ARG A 253 0.74 3.60 16.17
CA ARG A 253 0.24 3.83 14.83
C ARG A 253 -1.28 3.90 14.85
N GLU A 254 -1.82 4.96 14.29
CA GLU A 254 -3.27 5.19 14.26
C GLU A 254 -3.70 5.68 12.88
N ALA A 255 -4.64 4.95 12.27
CA ALA A 255 -5.26 5.36 11.02
C ALA A 255 -6.43 6.31 11.31
N VAL A 256 -6.44 7.48 10.66
CA VAL A 256 -7.48 8.50 10.82
C VAL A 256 -8.08 8.92 9.49
N ARG A 257 -9.30 9.47 9.54
CA ARG A 257 -9.99 10.11 8.41
C ARG A 257 -10.07 11.61 8.65
N VAL A 258 -9.53 12.40 7.72
CA VAL A 258 -9.35 13.84 7.89
C VAL A 258 -10.22 14.63 6.91
N GLY A 259 -10.96 15.57 7.48
CA GLY A 259 -11.72 16.58 6.74
C GLY A 259 -12.91 16.03 5.93
N PRO A 260 -13.57 16.91 5.15
CA PRO A 260 -14.74 16.55 4.35
C PRO A 260 -14.45 15.49 3.29
N SER A 261 -13.23 15.48 2.73
CA SER A 261 -12.80 14.51 1.73
C SER A 261 -12.41 13.15 2.32
N GLN A 262 -12.52 12.96 3.64
CA GLN A 262 -12.21 11.69 4.33
C GLN A 262 -10.80 11.17 4.02
N LEU A 263 -9.82 12.08 3.99
CA LEU A 263 -8.43 11.78 3.66
C LEU A 263 -7.90 10.74 4.65
N PHE A 264 -7.31 9.67 4.13
CA PHE A 264 -6.57 8.73 4.94
C PHE A 264 -5.26 9.38 5.42
N ALA A 265 -4.99 9.22 6.71
CA ALA A 265 -3.65 9.42 7.23
C ALA A 265 -3.29 8.34 8.26
N LEU A 266 -2.05 7.86 8.18
CA LEU A 266 -1.44 7.04 9.21
C LEU A 266 -0.57 7.94 10.10
N LEU A 267 -0.93 8.01 11.38
CA LEU A 267 -0.24 8.79 12.38
C LEU A 267 0.71 7.88 13.16
N THR A 268 2.00 8.23 13.21
CA THR A 268 2.99 7.52 14.04
C THR A 268 3.59 8.49 15.06
N ARG A 269 3.53 8.12 16.34
CA ARG A 269 4.12 8.87 17.45
C ARG A 269 4.54 7.94 18.60
N GLU A 270 5.36 8.43 19.50
CA GLU A 270 5.60 7.76 20.78
C GLU A 270 4.37 7.89 21.70
N ASP A 271 3.94 6.80 22.35
CA ASP A 271 2.74 6.77 23.21
C ASP A 271 2.81 7.75 24.39
N SER A 272 4.01 7.90 24.96
CA SER A 272 4.25 8.73 26.16
C SER A 272 4.31 10.23 25.87
N ARG A 273 4.35 10.63 24.58
CA ARG A 273 4.61 12.02 24.17
C ARG A 273 3.39 12.65 23.49
N THR A 274 3.27 13.96 23.71
CA THR A 274 2.34 14.82 22.98
C THR A 274 3.15 15.74 22.06
N PRO A 275 3.29 15.38 20.77
CA PRO A 275 4.12 16.14 19.83
C PRO A 275 3.49 17.51 19.51
N THR A 276 4.32 18.54 19.37
CA THR A 276 3.91 19.87 18.88
C THR A 276 4.35 20.12 17.43
N ARG A 277 5.12 19.21 16.84
CA ARG A 277 5.65 19.30 15.48
C ARG A 277 5.24 18.06 14.68
N ALA A 278 4.85 18.24 13.43
CA ALA A 278 4.48 17.16 12.54
C ALA A 278 5.27 17.17 11.22
N VAL A 279 5.57 15.98 10.72
CA VAL A 279 6.13 15.75 9.39
C VAL A 279 5.10 14.97 8.56
N VAL A 280 4.61 15.61 7.49
CA VAL A 280 3.61 15.04 6.59
C VAL A 280 4.29 14.51 5.34
N PHE A 281 4.32 13.19 5.24
CA PHE A 281 4.85 12.43 4.13
C PHE A 281 3.77 12.22 3.07
N LEU A 282 4.05 12.68 1.85
CA LEU A 282 3.08 12.70 0.74
C LEU A 282 3.31 11.57 -0.26
N ASN A 283 2.26 11.22 -1.02
CA ASN A 283 2.31 10.26 -2.11
C ASN A 283 3.46 10.55 -3.10
N ASN A 284 3.99 9.47 -3.69
CA ASN A 284 4.89 9.52 -4.84
C ASN A 284 4.19 8.90 -6.06
N GLY A 285 3.89 9.71 -7.06
CA GLY A 285 3.10 9.27 -8.20
C GLY A 285 1.71 8.81 -7.78
N ALA A 286 1.23 7.72 -8.37
CA ALA A 286 -0.04 7.07 -8.00
C ALA A 286 0.09 6.08 -6.82
N SER A 287 1.28 5.96 -6.24
CA SER A 287 1.54 5.07 -5.10
C SER A 287 0.87 5.61 -3.84
N PHE A 288 0.42 4.73 -2.96
CA PHE A 288 0.03 5.06 -1.59
C PHE A 288 1.24 5.60 -0.78
N ALA A 289 0.98 6.31 0.32
CA ALA A 289 1.97 7.15 1.01
C ALA A 289 3.03 6.42 1.85
N ILE A 290 3.59 5.32 1.33
CA ILE A 290 4.72 4.59 1.93
C ILE A 290 6.09 5.09 1.47
N GLY A 291 6.13 5.96 0.46
CA GLY A 291 7.38 6.41 -0.15
C GLY A 291 8.08 5.30 -0.96
N PRO A 292 9.19 5.64 -1.64
CA PRO A 292 9.95 4.65 -2.41
C PRO A 292 10.53 3.58 -1.48
N GLY A 293 10.29 2.30 -1.78
CA GLY A 293 10.79 1.19 -0.97
C GLY A 293 10.29 1.15 0.48
N GLY A 294 9.24 1.89 0.84
CA GLY A 294 8.79 2.00 2.24
C GLY A 294 9.49 3.08 3.06
N ALA A 295 10.36 3.91 2.46
CA ALA A 295 11.14 4.91 3.19
C ALA A 295 10.32 5.86 4.08
N TRP A 296 9.06 6.17 3.72
CA TRP A 296 8.24 7.07 4.54
C TRP A 296 7.77 6.39 5.83
N ILE A 297 7.74 5.07 5.87
CA ILE A 297 7.43 4.28 7.06
C ILE A 297 8.63 4.25 8.00
N ASP A 298 9.83 4.02 7.46
CA ASP A 298 11.07 4.05 8.24
C ASP A 298 11.30 5.43 8.86
N TRP A 299 11.21 6.48 8.04
CA TRP A 299 11.34 7.86 8.51
C TRP A 299 10.21 8.27 9.47
N ALA A 300 9.04 7.62 9.39
CA ALA A 300 7.98 7.83 10.37
C ALA A 300 8.42 7.47 11.77
N GLU A 301 9.06 6.31 11.90
CA GLU A 301 9.53 5.80 13.18
C GLU A 301 10.65 6.69 13.72
N GLU A 302 11.56 7.15 12.88
CA GLU A 302 12.62 8.09 13.27
C GLU A 302 12.05 9.43 13.76
N VAL A 303 11.09 10.01 13.04
CA VAL A 303 10.40 11.23 13.46
C VAL A 303 9.68 11.02 14.79
N ALA A 304 9.01 9.89 14.97
CA ALA A 304 8.31 9.56 16.21
C ALA A 304 9.27 9.42 17.39
N ARG A 305 10.43 8.75 17.20
CA ARG A 305 11.49 8.62 18.22
C ARG A 305 12.14 9.95 18.57
N ALA A 306 12.23 10.87 17.61
CA ALA A 306 12.66 12.25 17.86
C ALA A 306 11.62 13.09 18.61
N GLY A 307 10.44 12.54 18.93
CA GLY A 307 9.36 13.21 19.64
C GLY A 307 8.40 14.01 18.76
N GLY A 308 8.44 13.81 17.44
CA GLY A 308 7.50 14.40 16.49
C GLY A 308 6.28 13.51 16.22
N LEU A 309 5.33 14.06 15.45
CA LEU A 309 4.25 13.31 14.82
C LEU A 309 4.60 13.05 13.35
N ALA A 310 4.77 11.79 12.95
CA ALA A 310 4.83 11.45 11.54
C ALA A 310 3.43 11.19 11.00
N VAL A 311 3.17 11.66 9.79
CA VAL A 311 1.87 11.57 9.11
C VAL A 311 2.10 11.08 7.69
N GLN A 312 1.78 9.84 7.36
CA GLN A 312 1.67 9.41 5.97
C GLN A 312 0.27 9.75 5.49
N MET A 313 0.15 10.66 4.53
CA MET A 313 -1.14 11.14 4.02
C MET A 313 -1.34 10.71 2.58
N ASP A 314 -2.52 10.16 2.29
CA ASP A 314 -2.96 9.93 0.92
C ASP A 314 -3.85 11.07 0.41
N PHE A 315 -3.54 11.60 -0.78
CA PHE A 315 -4.43 12.54 -1.48
C PHE A 315 -5.73 11.88 -1.93
N SER A 316 -6.78 12.69 -2.13
CA SER A 316 -8.07 12.19 -2.64
C SER A 316 -7.90 11.40 -3.95
N GLY A 317 -8.43 10.18 -4.01
CA GLY A 317 -8.30 9.28 -5.16
C GLY A 317 -6.94 8.60 -5.30
N LEU A 318 -6.05 8.73 -4.31
CA LEU A 318 -4.79 7.98 -4.21
C LEU A 318 -4.80 7.12 -2.93
N GLY A 319 -4.02 6.04 -2.96
CA GLY A 319 -3.86 5.13 -1.82
C GLY A 319 -5.18 4.74 -1.18
N GLU A 320 -5.32 5.02 0.11
CA GLU A 320 -6.48 4.69 0.95
C GLU A 320 -7.53 5.82 1.05
N SER A 321 -7.28 6.96 0.42
CA SER A 321 -8.20 8.09 0.39
C SER A 321 -9.26 7.90 -0.71
N PRO A 322 -10.55 8.15 -0.42
CA PRO A 322 -11.60 8.01 -1.43
C PRO A 322 -11.45 9.05 -2.55
N THR A 323 -12.00 8.73 -3.71
CA THR A 323 -12.15 9.70 -4.80
C THR A 323 -13.23 10.72 -4.44
N VAL A 324 -12.93 12.00 -4.60
CA VAL A 324 -13.94 13.06 -4.47
C VAL A 324 -14.96 13.00 -5.61
N ALA A 325 -16.16 13.58 -5.39
CA ALA A 325 -17.19 13.64 -6.43
C ALA A 325 -16.66 14.33 -7.70
N GLY A 326 -16.78 13.66 -8.85
CA GLY A 326 -16.28 14.12 -10.14
C GLY A 326 -14.76 14.01 -10.34
N GLY A 327 -14.02 13.45 -9.37
CA GLY A 327 -12.62 13.09 -9.52
C GLY A 327 -12.41 11.72 -10.18
N ALA A 328 -11.16 11.39 -10.46
CA ALA A 328 -10.75 10.08 -10.97
C ALA A 328 -9.79 9.36 -10.01
N GLU A 329 -9.83 8.03 -10.02
CA GLU A 329 -8.84 7.20 -9.33
C GLU A 329 -7.45 7.36 -9.94
N GLN A 330 -6.41 7.22 -9.11
CA GLN A 330 -5.00 7.31 -9.52
C GLN A 330 -4.64 8.63 -10.23
N GLN A 331 -5.46 9.67 -10.07
CA GLN A 331 -5.19 10.99 -10.64
C GLN A 331 -4.19 11.75 -9.77
N VAL A 332 -2.91 11.61 -10.11
CA VAL A 332 -1.79 12.21 -9.36
C VAL A 332 -1.90 13.74 -9.25
N TYR A 333 -2.14 14.44 -10.36
CA TYR A 333 -2.26 15.89 -10.39
C TYR A 333 -3.73 16.30 -10.39
N SER A 334 -4.31 16.38 -9.20
CA SER A 334 -5.71 16.74 -9.01
C SER A 334 -5.88 18.18 -8.53
N ALA A 335 -6.92 18.86 -9.04
CA ALA A 335 -7.27 20.22 -8.63
C ALA A 335 -7.64 20.33 -7.13
N VAL A 336 -8.00 19.22 -6.48
CA VAL A 336 -8.33 19.20 -5.05
C VAL A 336 -7.12 19.02 -4.13
N ALA A 337 -5.93 18.73 -4.65
CA ALA A 337 -4.74 18.44 -3.84
C ALA A 337 -4.39 19.58 -2.88
N ALA A 338 -4.48 20.83 -3.35
CA ALA A 338 -4.26 22.01 -2.51
C ALA A 338 -5.30 22.12 -1.37
N GLN A 339 -6.56 21.76 -1.62
CA GLN A 339 -7.58 21.71 -0.57
C GLN A 339 -7.29 20.59 0.42
N ASN A 340 -6.84 19.42 -0.05
CA ASN A 340 -6.47 18.31 0.82
C ASN A 340 -5.35 18.70 1.80
N LEU A 341 -4.34 19.44 1.35
CA LEU A 341 -3.29 19.95 2.23
C LEU A 341 -3.80 20.99 3.22
N ARG A 342 -4.77 21.83 2.84
CA ARG A 342 -5.44 22.75 3.78
C ARG A 342 -6.21 21.98 4.86
N ASP A 343 -6.96 20.96 4.47
CA ASP A 343 -7.74 20.13 5.39
C ASP A 343 -6.81 19.39 6.38
N MET A 344 -5.71 18.82 5.88
CA MET A 344 -4.69 18.18 6.71
C MET A 344 -4.02 19.17 7.67
N ALA A 345 -3.59 20.34 7.18
CA ALA A 345 -2.99 21.35 8.02
C ALA A 345 -3.94 21.82 9.12
N SER A 346 -5.21 22.07 8.77
CA SER A 346 -6.27 22.45 9.72
C SER A 346 -6.47 21.39 10.80
N TYR A 347 -6.56 20.11 10.42
CA TYR A 347 -6.65 18.99 11.35
C TYR A 347 -5.45 18.95 12.31
N LEU A 348 -4.24 19.06 11.78
CA LEU A 348 -3.01 19.05 12.58
C LEU A 348 -2.96 20.22 13.57
N ARG A 349 -3.37 21.44 13.16
CA ARG A 349 -3.53 22.57 14.08
C ARG A 349 -4.57 22.28 15.17
N GLY A 350 -5.70 21.69 14.80
CA GLY A 350 -6.78 21.32 15.71
C GLY A 350 -6.34 20.34 16.80
N VAL A 351 -5.41 19.44 16.50
CA VAL A 351 -4.82 18.49 17.48
C VAL A 351 -3.56 19.01 18.17
N GLY A 352 -3.27 20.32 18.06
CA GLY A 352 -2.22 20.99 18.83
C GLY A 352 -0.84 21.06 18.16
N ILE A 353 -0.72 20.71 16.87
CA ILE A 353 0.55 20.85 16.15
C ILE A 353 0.81 22.32 15.81
N SER A 354 1.89 22.88 16.35
CA SER A 354 2.35 24.25 16.12
C SER A 354 3.29 24.40 14.92
N HIS A 355 3.97 23.33 14.49
CA HIS A 355 4.80 23.35 13.27
C HIS A 355 4.56 22.15 12.36
N ILE A 356 4.35 22.39 11.06
CA ILE A 356 4.06 21.38 10.04
C ILE A 356 5.10 21.47 8.93
N THR A 357 5.82 20.37 8.70
CA THR A 357 6.70 20.19 7.55
C THR A 357 6.07 19.20 6.58
N ALA A 358 5.93 19.55 5.30
CA ALA A 358 5.54 18.59 4.26
C ALA A 358 6.78 18.04 3.56
N VAL A 359 6.82 16.73 3.34
CA VAL A 359 7.89 16.02 2.64
C VAL A 359 7.29 15.33 1.43
N GLY A 360 7.79 15.67 0.25
CA GLY A 360 7.31 15.13 -1.01
C GLY A 360 8.44 14.71 -1.95
N LEU A 361 8.19 13.67 -2.73
CA LEU A 361 9.05 13.18 -3.81
C LEU A 361 8.32 13.32 -5.15
N CYS A 362 9.03 13.76 -6.20
CA CYS A 362 8.49 13.85 -7.57
C CYS A 362 7.19 14.67 -7.62
N SER A 363 6.03 14.03 -7.85
CA SER A 363 4.72 14.68 -7.83
C SER A 363 4.35 15.23 -6.46
N GLY A 364 4.63 14.48 -5.38
CA GLY A 364 4.36 14.91 -4.01
C GLY A 364 5.12 16.19 -3.64
N ALA A 365 6.33 16.36 -4.19
CA ALA A 365 7.12 17.58 -3.99
C ALA A 365 6.46 18.80 -4.65
N LEU A 366 5.95 18.63 -5.87
CA LEU A 366 5.22 19.68 -6.59
C LEU A 366 3.90 20.02 -5.87
N LEU A 367 3.11 19.00 -5.50
CA LEU A 367 1.84 19.18 -4.80
C LEU A 367 2.01 19.88 -3.44
N ALA A 368 3.09 19.60 -2.71
CA ALA A 368 3.42 20.31 -1.47
C ALA A 368 3.62 21.81 -1.72
N LEU A 369 4.44 22.16 -2.73
CA LEU A 369 4.71 23.55 -3.10
C LEU A 369 3.43 24.27 -3.57
N ASP A 370 2.62 23.62 -4.41
CA ASP A 370 1.34 24.15 -4.88
C ASP A 370 0.37 24.38 -3.73
N GLY A 371 0.30 23.46 -2.77
CA GLY A 371 -0.51 23.61 -1.56
C GLY A 371 -0.13 24.85 -0.77
N VAL A 372 1.16 25.09 -0.55
CA VAL A 372 1.66 26.29 0.15
C VAL A 372 1.32 27.57 -0.62
N VAL A 373 1.55 27.59 -1.95
CA VAL A 373 1.19 28.73 -2.80
C VAL A 373 -0.31 29.02 -2.76
N ALA A 374 -1.14 27.97 -2.62
CA ALA A 374 -2.58 28.06 -2.48
C ALA A 374 -3.05 28.30 -1.03
N GLY A 375 -2.14 28.59 -0.09
CA GLY A 375 -2.46 29.00 1.28
C GLY A 375 -2.67 27.86 2.28
N ALA A 376 -2.18 26.64 2.02
CA ALA A 376 -2.07 25.62 3.06
C ALA A 376 -1.10 26.08 4.16
N ALA A 377 -1.54 25.99 5.41
CA ALA A 377 -0.80 26.45 6.59
C ALA A 377 0.35 25.50 6.98
N ILE A 378 1.28 25.28 6.05
CA ILE A 378 2.48 24.44 6.16
C ILE A 378 3.69 25.37 6.31
N ASP A 379 4.54 25.10 7.31
CA ASP A 379 5.66 25.98 7.68
C ASP A 379 6.92 25.70 6.84
N HIS A 380 7.14 24.44 6.47
CA HIS A 380 8.31 24.00 5.69
C HIS A 380 7.93 22.96 4.64
N VAL A 381 8.66 22.96 3.52
CA VAL A 381 8.55 21.93 2.48
C VAL A 381 9.94 21.35 2.20
N VAL A 382 10.04 20.03 2.29
CA VAL A 382 11.19 19.25 1.79
C VAL A 382 10.77 18.66 0.45
N ALA A 383 11.30 19.24 -0.63
CA ALA A 383 10.98 18.86 -2.00
C ALA A 383 12.12 18.02 -2.60
N ILE A 384 11.87 16.72 -2.81
CA ILE A 384 12.84 15.78 -3.36
C ILE A 384 12.52 15.54 -4.82
N ASN A 385 13.50 15.77 -5.71
CA ASN A 385 13.37 15.57 -7.16
C ASN A 385 12.07 16.16 -7.76
N ALA A 386 11.73 17.40 -7.36
CA ALA A 386 10.51 18.06 -7.82
C ALA A 386 10.55 18.28 -9.35
N ARG A 387 9.48 17.87 -10.03
CA ARG A 387 9.31 18.03 -11.47
C ARG A 387 8.63 19.36 -11.77
N PHE A 388 9.43 20.38 -12.13
CA PHE A 388 8.95 21.72 -12.47
C PHE A 388 8.64 21.90 -13.97
N ASP A 389 8.84 20.85 -14.77
CA ASP A 389 8.78 20.85 -16.24
C ASP A 389 7.43 20.39 -16.81
N LYS A 390 6.51 19.88 -15.98
CA LYS A 390 5.15 19.52 -16.40
C LYS A 390 4.23 20.74 -16.30
N PRO A 391 3.60 21.19 -17.41
CA PRO A 391 2.80 22.40 -17.40
C PRO A 391 1.53 22.21 -16.57
N PHE A 392 1.33 23.20 -15.71
CA PHE A 392 0.12 23.61 -15.03
C PHE A 392 -1.14 23.39 -15.89
N ILE A 393 -2.07 22.52 -15.45
CA ILE A 393 -3.47 22.56 -15.92
C ILE A 393 -4.24 23.40 -14.91
N ASP A 394 -4.05 24.72 -14.95
CA ASP A 394 -5.00 25.65 -14.38
C ASP A 394 -5.90 26.15 -15.51
N ALA A 395 -7.19 25.82 -15.40
CA ALA A 395 -8.20 26.30 -16.31
C ALA A 395 -8.43 27.83 -16.24
N ARG A 396 -7.72 28.58 -15.38
CA ARG A 396 -8.03 29.98 -15.07
C ARG A 396 -6.91 31.04 -15.18
N ARG A 397 -5.62 30.77 -15.48
CA ARG A 397 -4.66 31.90 -15.60
C ARG A 397 -3.38 31.71 -16.44
N VAL A 398 -3.26 32.65 -17.38
CA VAL A 398 -2.11 33.37 -18.02
C VAL A 398 -0.68 32.96 -17.61
N PRO A 399 0.28 32.86 -18.57
CA PRO A 399 1.67 32.48 -18.31
C PRO A 399 2.32 33.37 -17.24
N ARG A 400 2.74 32.78 -16.12
CA ARG A 400 3.60 33.47 -15.16
C ARG A 400 4.98 33.65 -15.79
N SER A 401 5.34 34.89 -16.09
CA SER A 401 6.74 35.30 -16.24
C SER A 401 7.45 35.01 -14.91
N ALA A 402 8.30 34.00 -14.87
CA ALA A 402 9.12 33.68 -13.71
C ALA A 402 10.14 34.80 -13.48
N GLY A 403 9.87 35.68 -12.51
CA GLY A 403 10.89 36.54 -11.91
C GLY A 403 11.76 35.73 -10.94
N PRO A 404 13.07 36.00 -10.82
CA PRO A 404 14.00 35.14 -10.11
C PRO A 404 14.05 35.48 -8.62
N THR A 405 13.18 34.91 -7.79
CA THR A 405 13.42 34.85 -6.33
C THR A 405 12.59 33.75 -5.66
N ASN A 406 13.24 32.65 -5.28
CA ASN A 406 13.46 32.24 -3.88
C ASN A 406 14.23 30.92 -3.87
N ARG A 407 15.16 30.79 -2.92
CA ARG A 407 16.18 29.73 -2.85
C ARG A 407 15.55 28.32 -2.85
N TYR A 408 15.61 27.63 -3.98
CA TYR A 408 15.35 26.19 -4.07
C TYR A 408 16.64 25.43 -3.77
N LEU A 409 16.63 24.58 -2.75
CA LEU A 409 17.69 23.60 -2.54
C LEU A 409 17.30 22.31 -3.27
N ALA A 410 17.76 22.15 -4.51
CA ALA A 410 17.64 20.88 -5.22
C ALA A 410 18.82 19.98 -4.80
N ILE A 411 18.55 18.89 -4.08
CA ILE A 411 19.56 17.87 -3.77
C ILE A 411 19.33 16.64 -4.67
N PRO A 412 20.31 16.23 -5.50
CA PRO A 412 20.24 14.97 -6.24
C PRO A 412 20.23 13.76 -5.29
N LEU A 413 19.38 12.76 -5.57
CA LEU A 413 19.22 11.53 -4.76
C LEU A 413 20.56 10.79 -4.50
N SER A 414 21.49 10.79 -5.45
CA SER A 414 22.81 10.15 -5.32
C SER A 414 23.80 10.89 -4.40
N LYS A 415 23.43 12.07 -3.90
CA LYS A 415 24.26 12.92 -3.04
C LYS A 415 23.48 13.45 -1.83
N SER A 416 22.49 12.71 -1.36
CA SER A 416 21.67 13.13 -0.22
C SER A 416 22.19 12.51 1.09
N PRO A 417 23.06 13.18 1.86
CA PRO A 417 23.18 12.90 3.27
C PRO A 417 22.07 13.72 3.93
N LEU A 418 20.87 13.13 4.04
CA LEU A 418 19.69 13.81 4.59
C LEU A 418 19.87 14.23 6.06
N PHE A 419 20.85 13.66 6.78
CA PHE A 419 21.12 14.00 8.19
C PHE A 419 22.10 15.18 8.41
N PRO A 420 23.24 15.31 7.71
CA PRO A 420 24.09 16.51 7.82
C PRO A 420 23.43 17.83 7.34
N THR A 421 22.30 17.76 6.63
CA THR A 421 21.50 18.94 6.30
C THR A 421 20.44 19.25 7.37
N LEU A 422 20.05 18.27 8.18
CA LEU A 422 19.31 18.50 9.43
C LEU A 422 20.21 19.10 10.53
N ASP A 423 21.53 18.84 10.49
CA ASP A 423 22.53 19.53 11.34
C ASP A 423 22.73 21.03 11.01
N LYS A 424 22.12 21.52 9.92
CA LYS A 424 22.11 22.96 9.55
C LYS A 424 20.77 23.64 9.81
N VAL A 425 19.79 22.93 10.38
CA VAL A 425 18.72 23.56 11.17
C VAL A 425 19.42 24.18 12.39
N PRO A 426 19.12 25.44 12.78
CA PRO A 426 19.81 26.08 13.90
C PRO A 426 19.82 25.15 15.12
N ALA A 427 21.02 24.95 15.66
CA ALA A 427 21.27 24.08 16.80
C ALA A 427 20.24 24.28 17.90
N TRP A 428 19.82 23.15 18.45
CA TRP A 428 18.82 22.98 19.49
C TRP A 428 19.13 23.84 20.72
N ALA A 429 18.42 24.96 20.83
CA ALA A 429 18.27 25.78 22.04
C ALA A 429 16.84 26.33 22.09
#